data_AF-A0A9E5MVC2-F1
#
_entry.id   AF-A0A9E5MVC2-F1
#
_cell.length_a   1.000
_cell.length_b   1.000
_cell.length_c   1.000
_cell.angle_alpha   90.00
_cell.angle_beta   90.00
_cell.angle_gamma   90.00
#
_symmetry.space_group_name_H-M   'P 1'
#
loop_
_entity.id
_entity.type
_entity.pdbx_description
1 polymer ?
#
loop_
_entity_poly.entity_id
_entity_poly.type
_entity_poly.pdbx_seq_one_letter_code
_entity_poly.pdbx_strand_id
1 'polypeptide(L)'
;MKEMRFVLRLCRVLAVMAVCFVVFSIVFSYVNDPEDFRGPLHAIGSLIFMLAFFLPYSAPLVLGIAWALMAMDQLSLRRLWHSVLFWSVLGILPAIKQPLALPLAALTGLIYWALVGRLAGRPGYAWQSIKQGGLLPKALAGLAAVYAAYVLASWAVFGSKMAWVTAYPPDLGDPPFAVQFDREMTARMKVAMMEFSDAETCVVPNSGPVEPGKMVPIDWDRIDSNEAAKVCLFRTLAAFGELPMAGTWLEGQGFRVNESGFNSENPYFRRDGTLRVDGTWSVREQGLLYEPDTLFFRAMASITLGTGVHTTWSADGRNLLWVSLSSTTF
;
A
#
# COMPACT_ATOMS: atom_id res chain seq x y z
N MET A 1 38.03 -7.75 -31.88
CA MET A 1 37.56 -8.77 -30.91
C MET A 1 37.34 -8.28 -29.47
N LYS A 2 38.11 -7.31 -28.93
CA LYS A 2 37.87 -6.77 -27.58
C LYS A 2 36.60 -5.91 -27.51
N GLU A 3 36.34 -5.07 -28.51
CA GLU A 3 35.15 -4.21 -28.56
C GLU A 3 33.85 -4.99 -28.69
N MET A 4 33.82 -6.06 -29.51
CA MET A 4 32.63 -6.91 -29.63
C MET A 4 32.26 -7.61 -28.32
N ARG A 5 33.25 -7.98 -27.49
CA ARG A 5 33.01 -8.52 -26.13
C ARG A 5 32.48 -7.47 -25.16
N PHE A 6 32.85 -6.20 -25.35
CA PHE A 6 32.37 -5.10 -24.53
C PHE A 6 30.90 -4.78 -24.82
N VAL A 7 30.54 -4.63 -26.10
CA VAL A 7 29.15 -4.38 -26.53
C VAL A 7 28.23 -5.50 -26.06
N LEU A 8 28.67 -6.76 -26.18
CA LEU A 8 27.86 -7.90 -25.74
C LEU A 8 27.62 -7.93 -24.22
N ARG A 9 28.58 -7.45 -23.41
CA ARG A 9 28.41 -7.33 -21.95
C ARG A 9 27.46 -6.20 -21.59
N LEU A 10 27.59 -5.04 -22.24
CA LEU A 10 26.68 -3.91 -22.07
C LEU A 10 25.24 -4.30 -22.38
N CYS A 11 25.00 -4.94 -23.53
CA CYS A 11 23.66 -5.41 -23.91
C CYS A 11 23.08 -6.40 -22.89
N ARG A 12 23.91 -7.29 -22.32
CA ARG A 12 23.45 -8.24 -21.29
C ARG A 12 23.08 -7.55 -19.97
N VAL A 13 23.88 -6.58 -19.52
CA VAL A 13 23.57 -5.82 -18.29
C VAL A 13 22.29 -5.01 -18.47
N LEU A 14 22.13 -4.35 -19.62
CA LEU A 14 20.91 -3.60 -19.95
C LEU A 14 19.68 -4.51 -20.02
N ALA A 15 19.80 -5.70 -20.63
CA ALA A 15 18.71 -6.67 -20.69
C ALA A 15 18.29 -7.18 -19.30
N VAL A 16 19.25 -7.50 -18.42
CA VAL A 16 18.94 -7.93 -17.04
C VAL A 16 18.28 -6.81 -16.25
N MET A 17 18.79 -5.58 -16.35
CA MET A 17 18.19 -4.41 -15.70
C MET A 17 16.76 -4.17 -16.17
N ALA A 18 16.50 -4.25 -17.49
CA ALA A 18 15.17 -4.10 -18.05
C ALA A 18 14.20 -5.17 -17.53
N VAL A 19 14.63 -6.44 -17.49
CA VAL A 19 13.82 -7.54 -16.93
C VAL A 19 13.55 -7.33 -15.45
N CYS A 20 14.55 -6.97 -14.64
CA CYS A 20 14.37 -6.68 -13.21
C CYS A 20 13.38 -5.52 -13.00
N PHE A 21 13.44 -4.49 -13.84
CA PHE A 21 12.54 -3.35 -13.76
C PHE A 21 11.10 -3.73 -14.12
N VAL A 22 10.90 -4.52 -15.18
CA VAL A 22 9.58 -5.05 -15.57
C VAL A 22 9.00 -5.93 -14.47
N VAL A 23 9.78 -6.86 -13.93
CA VAL A 23 9.33 -7.75 -12.83
C VAL A 23 9.00 -6.93 -11.59
N PHE A 24 9.86 -5.99 -11.19
CA PHE A 24 9.58 -5.11 -10.06
C PHE A 24 8.30 -4.31 -10.28
N SER A 25 8.09 -3.77 -11.48
CA SER A 25 6.90 -2.98 -11.83
C SER A 25 5.62 -3.82 -11.81
N ILE A 26 5.65 -5.05 -12.34
CA ILE A 26 4.52 -5.98 -12.31
C ILE A 26 4.19 -6.34 -10.86
N VAL A 27 5.19 -6.72 -10.06
CA VAL A 27 5.00 -7.08 -8.65
C VAL A 27 4.48 -5.88 -7.86
N PHE A 28 5.09 -4.71 -8.02
CA PHE A 28 4.67 -3.49 -7.32
C PHE A 28 3.24 -3.10 -7.66
N SER A 29 2.85 -3.19 -8.93
CA SER A 29 1.48 -2.89 -9.37
C SER A 29 0.47 -3.91 -8.84
N TYR A 30 0.80 -5.21 -8.92
CA TYR A 30 -0.05 -6.29 -8.40
C TYR A 30 -0.23 -6.21 -6.87
N VAL A 31 0.81 -5.81 -6.14
CA VAL A 31 0.77 -5.66 -4.68
C VAL A 31 -0.08 -4.45 -4.25
N ASN A 32 -0.02 -3.35 -5.01
CA ASN A 32 -0.73 -2.12 -4.67
C ASN A 32 -2.20 -2.16 -5.09
N ASP A 33 -2.53 -2.78 -6.22
CA ASP A 33 -3.91 -2.90 -6.69
C ASP A 33 -4.12 -4.23 -7.45
N PRO A 34 -4.41 -5.34 -6.72
CA PRO A 34 -4.60 -6.65 -7.34
C PRO A 34 -5.90 -6.74 -8.17
N GLU A 35 -6.83 -5.79 -8.03
CA GLU A 35 -8.11 -5.81 -8.75
C GLU A 35 -8.05 -5.05 -10.07
N ASP A 36 -7.20 -4.02 -10.18
CA ASP A 36 -6.91 -3.33 -11.44
C ASP A 36 -6.22 -4.22 -12.50
N PHE A 37 -5.67 -5.37 -12.09
CA PHE A 37 -5.02 -6.33 -12.97
C PHE A 37 -5.97 -7.28 -13.72
N ARG A 38 -7.29 -7.19 -13.49
CA ARG A 38 -8.27 -8.08 -14.13
C ARG A 38 -8.57 -7.76 -15.60
N GLY A 39 -7.99 -6.70 -16.17
CA GLY A 39 -8.17 -6.32 -17.58
C GLY A 39 -6.85 -6.15 -18.36
N PRO A 40 -6.68 -6.74 -19.57
CA PRO A 40 -5.47 -6.60 -20.37
C PRO A 40 -5.18 -5.15 -20.77
N LEU A 41 -6.23 -4.32 -20.91
CA LEU A 41 -6.10 -2.90 -21.25
C LEU A 41 -5.56 -2.04 -20.09
N HIS A 42 -5.85 -2.38 -18.83
CA HIS A 42 -5.35 -1.65 -17.66
C HIS A 42 -3.91 -2.02 -17.29
N ALA A 43 -3.53 -3.30 -17.46
CA ALA A 43 -2.13 -3.71 -17.36
C ALA A 43 -1.26 -2.95 -18.38
N ILE A 44 -1.77 -2.75 -19.61
CA ILE A 44 -1.11 -1.93 -20.63
C ILE A 44 -1.08 -0.45 -20.21
N GLY A 45 -2.16 0.10 -19.65
CA GLY A 45 -2.22 1.48 -19.16
C GLY A 45 -1.23 1.77 -18.02
N SER A 46 -1.14 0.88 -17.02
CA SER A 46 -0.16 0.98 -15.92
C SER A 46 1.27 0.80 -16.44
N LEU A 47 1.49 -0.12 -17.39
CA LEU A 47 2.79 -0.28 -18.04
C LEU A 47 3.17 0.95 -18.87
N ILE A 48 2.24 1.57 -19.59
CA ILE A 48 2.45 2.81 -20.34
C ILE A 48 2.71 3.98 -19.38
N PHE A 49 1.96 4.10 -18.28
CA PHE A 49 2.18 5.13 -17.27
C PHE A 49 3.56 4.96 -16.62
N MET A 50 3.92 3.74 -16.20
CA MET A 50 5.26 3.40 -15.72
C MET A 50 6.34 3.70 -16.77
N LEU A 51 6.17 3.31 -18.04
CA LEU A 51 7.17 3.59 -19.08
C LEU A 51 7.25 5.09 -19.40
N ALA A 52 6.13 5.81 -19.45
CA ALA A 52 6.11 7.24 -19.75
C ALA A 52 6.68 8.08 -18.60
N PHE A 53 6.46 7.67 -17.35
CA PHE A 53 6.91 8.41 -16.17
C PHE A 53 8.26 7.94 -15.64
N PHE A 54 8.52 6.63 -15.56
CA PHE A 54 9.79 6.12 -15.07
C PHE A 54 10.87 6.11 -16.14
N LEU A 55 10.60 5.76 -17.41
CA LEU A 55 11.67 5.62 -18.39
C LEU A 55 12.47 6.91 -18.64
N PRO A 56 11.89 8.12 -18.77
CA PRO A 56 12.68 9.34 -18.95
C PRO A 56 13.47 9.75 -17.69
N TYR A 57 13.00 9.39 -16.49
CA TYR A 57 13.68 9.73 -15.23
C TYR A 57 14.69 8.66 -14.78
N SER A 58 14.41 7.39 -15.06
CA SER A 58 15.25 6.26 -14.66
C SER A 58 16.25 5.86 -15.75
N ALA A 59 15.97 6.06 -17.05
CA ALA A 59 16.92 5.70 -18.10
C ALA A 59 18.26 6.46 -18.01
N PRO A 60 18.30 7.79 -17.75
CA PRO A 60 19.57 8.50 -17.54
C PRO A 60 20.33 7.97 -16.31
N LEU A 61 19.60 7.60 -15.25
CA LEU A 61 20.17 7.09 -14.01
C LEU A 61 20.71 5.66 -14.19
N VAL A 62 19.96 4.79 -14.86
CA VAL A 62 20.34 3.41 -15.18
C VAL A 62 21.50 3.39 -16.18
N LEU A 63 21.46 4.23 -17.22
CA LEU A 63 22.56 4.38 -18.17
C LEU A 63 23.80 4.95 -17.48
N GLY A 64 23.65 5.95 -16.61
CA GLY A 64 24.74 6.53 -15.83
C GLY A 64 25.39 5.51 -14.87
N ILE A 65 24.58 4.73 -14.15
CA ILE A 65 25.06 3.65 -13.28
C ILE A 65 25.75 2.56 -14.10
N ALA A 66 25.14 2.13 -15.21
CA ALA A 66 25.74 1.12 -16.08
C ALA A 66 27.08 1.59 -16.67
N TRP A 67 27.16 2.85 -17.11
CA TRP A 67 28.40 3.46 -17.59
C TRP A 67 29.46 3.57 -16.49
N ALA A 68 29.07 4.00 -15.29
CA ALA A 68 29.96 4.09 -14.13
C ALA A 68 30.51 2.72 -13.74
N LEU A 69 29.66 1.69 -13.69
CA LEU A 69 30.06 0.32 -13.39
C LEU A 69 31.00 -0.26 -14.46
N MET A 70 30.75 0.04 -15.74
CA MET A 70 31.62 -0.38 -16.85
C MET A 70 32.95 0.37 -16.87
N ALA A 71 32.96 1.67 -16.61
CA ALA A 71 34.17 2.47 -16.48
C ALA A 71 35.03 1.98 -15.30
N MET A 72 34.40 1.64 -14.18
CA MET A 72 35.09 1.08 -13.02
C MET A 72 35.70 -0.31 -13.27
N ASP A 73 35.02 -1.16 -14.05
CA ASP A 73 35.57 -2.47 -14.46
C ASP A 73 36.74 -2.32 -15.45
N GLN A 74 36.63 -1.42 -16.44
CA GLN A 74 37.71 -1.15 -17.39
C GLN A 74 38.94 -0.54 -16.74
N LEU A 75 38.76 0.38 -15.79
CA LEU A 75 39.86 1.04 -15.09
C LEU A 75 40.47 0.17 -13.98
N SER A 76 40.04 -1.08 -13.82
CA SER A 76 40.49 -1.99 -12.75
C SER A 76 40.35 -1.41 -11.34
N LEU A 77 39.41 -0.47 -11.16
CA LEU A 77 39.16 0.25 -9.91
C LEU A 77 38.36 -0.60 -8.91
N ARG A 78 38.73 -1.89 -8.79
CA ARG A 78 38.10 -2.87 -7.91
C ARG A 78 38.07 -2.44 -6.45
N ARG A 79 39.03 -1.62 -6.00
CA ARG A 79 39.05 -1.06 -4.64
C ARG A 79 37.88 -0.10 -4.37
N LEU A 80 37.46 0.69 -5.36
CA LEU A 80 36.37 1.67 -5.22
C LEU A 80 34.98 1.03 -5.16
N TRP A 81 34.85 -0.28 -5.42
CA TRP A 81 33.59 -0.99 -5.24
C TRP A 81 33.06 -0.88 -3.82
N HIS A 82 33.93 -0.93 -2.81
CA HIS A 82 33.51 -0.77 -1.42
C HIS A 82 32.97 0.63 -1.16
N SER A 83 33.57 1.66 -1.76
CA SER A 83 33.10 3.04 -1.68
C SER A 83 31.77 3.21 -2.41
N VAL A 84 31.60 2.66 -3.62
CA VAL A 84 30.32 2.75 -4.35
C VAL A 84 29.22 2.00 -3.62
N LEU A 85 29.49 0.79 -3.10
CA LEU A 85 28.52 0.03 -2.30
C LEU A 85 28.19 0.76 -1.00
N PHE A 86 29.19 1.36 -0.35
CA PHE A 86 29.00 2.22 0.81
C PHE A 86 28.12 3.43 0.48
N TRP A 87 28.37 4.16 -0.62
CA TRP A 87 27.58 5.32 -1.04
C TRP A 87 26.21 4.95 -1.59
N SER A 88 26.02 3.78 -2.20
CA SER A 88 24.70 3.26 -2.57
C SER A 88 23.91 2.93 -1.31
N VAL A 89 24.53 2.28 -0.31
CA VAL A 89 23.91 2.05 1.01
C VAL A 89 23.63 3.38 1.72
N LEU A 90 24.52 4.38 1.61
CA LEU A 90 24.35 5.72 2.17
C LEU A 90 23.30 6.56 1.43
N GLY A 91 23.08 6.31 0.13
CA GLY A 91 22.03 6.92 -0.68
C GLY A 91 20.68 6.22 -0.54
N ILE A 92 20.67 4.96 -0.07
CA ILE A 92 19.49 4.23 0.41
C ILE A 92 19.16 4.59 1.86
N LEU A 93 20.11 5.16 2.62
CA LEU A 93 19.93 5.60 4.01
C LEU A 93 18.81 6.65 4.20
N PRO A 94 18.56 7.59 3.27
CA PRO A 94 17.35 8.42 3.28
C PRO A 94 16.05 7.63 3.00
N ALA A 95 16.14 6.51 2.27
CA ALA A 95 15.03 5.58 2.03
C ALA A 95 14.80 4.61 3.20
N ILE A 96 15.62 4.64 4.27
CA ILE A 96 15.47 3.80 5.49
C ILE A 96 14.15 4.01 6.21
N LYS A 97 13.45 5.12 5.98
CA LYS A 97 12.09 5.23 6.52
C LYS A 97 11.14 4.21 5.89
N GLN A 98 11.43 3.61 4.74
CA GLN A 98 10.55 2.62 4.09
C GLN A 98 10.91 1.18 4.51
N PRO A 99 10.08 0.49 5.31
CA PRO A 99 10.35 -0.89 5.75
C PRO A 99 10.41 -1.89 4.58
N LEU A 100 9.80 -1.58 3.43
CA LEU A 100 9.80 -2.42 2.23
C LEU A 100 10.89 -2.09 1.20
N ALA A 101 11.51 -0.91 1.23
CA ALA A 101 12.48 -0.52 0.19
C ALA A 101 13.83 -1.22 0.35
N LEU A 102 14.31 -1.35 1.59
CA LEU A 102 15.54 -2.06 1.90
C LEU A 102 15.53 -3.54 1.48
N PRO A 103 14.48 -4.34 1.79
CA PRO A 103 14.44 -5.74 1.38
C PRO A 103 14.19 -5.90 -0.11
N LEU A 104 13.40 -5.04 -0.78
CA LEU A 104 13.21 -5.12 -2.23
C LEU A 104 14.51 -4.73 -2.94
N ALA A 105 15.23 -3.71 -2.48
CA ALA A 105 16.55 -3.35 -2.99
C ALA A 105 17.60 -4.43 -2.69
N ALA A 106 17.56 -5.06 -1.51
CA ALA A 106 18.45 -6.16 -1.15
C ALA A 106 18.13 -7.43 -1.94
N LEU A 107 16.86 -7.76 -2.14
CA LEU A 107 16.40 -8.91 -2.91
C LEU A 107 16.67 -8.72 -4.40
N THR A 108 16.34 -7.56 -4.97
CA THR A 108 16.68 -7.22 -6.36
C THR A 108 18.19 -7.15 -6.55
N GLY A 109 18.93 -6.60 -5.58
CA GLY A 109 20.39 -6.64 -5.54
C GLY A 109 20.93 -8.07 -5.50
N LEU A 110 20.39 -8.94 -4.66
CA LEU A 110 20.80 -10.35 -4.54
C LEU A 110 20.44 -11.15 -5.80
N ILE A 111 19.25 -10.95 -6.37
CA ILE A 111 18.81 -11.56 -7.63
C ILE A 111 19.70 -11.07 -8.78
N TYR A 112 19.96 -9.75 -8.85
CA TYR A 112 20.88 -9.15 -9.82
C TYR A 112 22.28 -9.77 -9.69
N TRP A 113 22.85 -9.81 -8.48
CA TRP A 113 24.17 -10.38 -8.24
C TRP A 113 24.23 -11.90 -8.48
N ALA A 114 23.15 -12.63 -8.19
CA ALA A 114 23.05 -14.06 -8.49
C ALA A 114 22.97 -14.33 -10.01
N LEU A 115 22.18 -13.54 -10.73
CA LEU A 115 22.05 -13.61 -12.19
C LEU A 115 23.34 -13.18 -12.89
N VAL A 116 23.94 -12.06 -12.48
CA VAL A 116 25.23 -11.57 -12.99
C VAL A 116 26.34 -12.59 -12.68
N GLY A 117 26.36 -13.17 -11.48
CA GLY A 117 27.31 -14.23 -11.13
C GLY A 117 27.16 -15.48 -12.00
N ARG A 118 25.92 -15.94 -12.25
CA ARG A 118 25.65 -17.04 -13.18
C ARG A 118 26.07 -16.69 -14.61
N LEU A 119 25.72 -15.52 -15.11
CA LEU A 119 26.03 -15.06 -16.47
C LEU A 119 27.53 -14.80 -16.68
N ALA A 120 28.27 -14.46 -15.62
CA ALA A 120 29.72 -14.32 -15.62
C ALA A 120 30.46 -15.66 -15.42
N GLY A 121 29.74 -16.80 -15.32
CA GLY A 121 30.34 -18.13 -15.13
C GLY A 121 30.89 -18.38 -13.73
N ARG A 122 30.44 -17.63 -12.72
CA ARG A 122 30.87 -17.74 -11.31
C ARG A 122 29.67 -17.86 -10.38
N PRO A 123 28.96 -18.99 -10.38
CA PRO A 123 27.85 -19.23 -9.46
C PRO A 123 28.36 -19.16 -8.01
N GLY A 124 27.64 -18.44 -7.14
CA GLY A 124 27.95 -18.36 -5.70
C GLY A 124 28.92 -17.25 -5.26
N TYR A 125 29.34 -16.36 -6.17
CA TYR A 125 30.26 -15.26 -5.85
C TYR A 125 29.78 -14.35 -4.70
N ALA A 126 28.48 -14.00 -4.68
CA ALA A 126 27.89 -13.21 -3.60
C ALA A 126 27.95 -13.93 -2.24
N TRP A 127 27.73 -15.25 -2.23
CA TRP A 127 27.80 -16.05 -1.01
C TRP A 127 29.23 -16.23 -0.51
N GLN A 128 30.19 -16.38 -1.43
CA GLN A 128 31.62 -16.41 -1.10
C GLN A 128 32.10 -15.08 -0.53
N SER A 129 31.66 -13.94 -1.06
CA SER A 129 32.06 -12.63 -0.53
C SER A 129 31.48 -12.36 0.86
N ILE A 130 30.27 -12.82 1.16
CA ILE A 130 29.68 -12.74 2.52
C ILE A 130 30.43 -13.66 3.49
N LYS A 131 30.78 -14.89 3.07
CA LYS A 131 31.57 -15.83 3.89
C LYS A 131 32.96 -15.28 4.21
N GLN A 132 33.64 -14.71 3.21
CA GLN A 132 34.99 -14.16 3.32
C GLN A 132 35.03 -12.72 3.89
N GLY A 133 33.88 -12.04 3.94
CA GLY A 133 33.75 -10.70 4.48
C GLY A 133 33.91 -10.64 6.00
N GLY A 134 34.24 -9.45 6.50
CA GLY A 134 34.35 -9.16 7.94
C GLY A 134 33.00 -9.23 8.69
N LEU A 135 32.97 -8.79 9.94
CA LEU A 135 31.77 -8.84 10.79
C LEU A 135 30.58 -8.08 10.19
N LEU A 136 30.82 -6.89 9.62
CA LEU A 136 29.79 -5.99 9.10
C LEU A 136 28.92 -6.62 7.98
N PRO A 137 29.48 -7.17 6.87
CA PRO A 137 28.66 -7.79 5.83
C PRO A 137 27.89 -9.02 6.32
N LYS A 138 28.40 -9.76 7.31
CA LYS A 138 27.69 -10.88 7.95
C LYS A 138 26.51 -10.39 8.80
N ALA A 139 26.70 -9.32 9.57
CA ALA A 139 25.63 -8.70 10.36
C ALA A 139 24.51 -8.13 9.46
N LEU A 140 24.87 -7.44 8.37
CA LEU A 140 23.90 -6.93 7.39
C LEU A 140 23.14 -8.06 6.70
N ALA A 141 23.82 -9.15 6.31
CA ALA A 141 23.16 -10.31 5.73
C ALA A 141 22.21 -11.00 6.72
N GLY A 142 22.61 -11.10 7.99
CA GLY A 142 21.76 -11.64 9.06
C GLY A 142 20.50 -10.79 9.30
N LEU A 143 20.65 -9.46 9.39
CA LEU A 143 19.51 -8.54 9.52
C LEU A 143 18.56 -8.62 8.31
N ALA A 144 19.11 -8.66 7.10
CA ALA A 144 18.31 -8.83 5.89
C ALA A 144 17.55 -10.16 5.88
N ALA A 145 18.16 -11.25 6.37
CA ALA A 145 17.52 -12.56 6.48
C ALA A 145 16.40 -12.60 7.52
N VAL A 146 16.63 -12.06 8.73
CA VAL A 146 15.61 -11.95 9.79
C VAL A 146 14.42 -11.13 9.29
N TYR A 147 14.69 -10.00 8.63
CA TYR A 147 13.65 -9.15 8.10
C TYR A 147 12.90 -9.80 6.92
N ALA A 148 13.59 -10.51 6.03
CA ALA A 148 12.94 -11.29 4.98
C ALA A 148 12.04 -12.38 5.55
N ALA A 149 12.46 -13.05 6.63
CA ALA A 149 11.63 -14.02 7.33
C ALA A 149 10.39 -13.38 7.96
N TYR A 150 10.53 -12.19 8.58
CA TYR A 150 9.40 -11.40 9.08
C TYR A 150 8.41 -11.06 7.96
N VAL A 151 8.89 -10.53 6.84
CA VAL A 151 8.05 -10.21 5.67
C VAL A 151 7.33 -11.46 5.17
N LEU A 152 8.05 -12.57 4.95
CA LEU A 152 7.43 -13.83 4.50
C LEU A 152 6.39 -14.35 5.49
N ALA A 153 6.62 -14.22 6.79
CA ALA A 153 5.64 -14.58 7.82
C ALA A 153 4.40 -13.70 7.75
N SER A 154 4.54 -12.38 7.63
CA SER A 154 3.42 -11.45 7.45
C SER A 154 2.62 -11.77 6.18
N TRP A 155 3.30 -12.07 5.07
CA TRP A 155 2.65 -12.50 3.82
C TRP A 155 1.94 -13.84 3.96
N ALA A 156 2.51 -14.80 4.69
CA ALA A 156 1.86 -16.07 4.95
C ALA A 156 0.59 -15.88 5.79
N VAL A 157 0.63 -15.05 6.83
CA VAL A 157 -0.54 -14.72 7.66
C VAL A 157 -1.60 -14.00 6.84
N PHE A 158 -1.26 -12.90 6.16
CA PHE A 158 -2.22 -12.15 5.35
C PHE A 158 -2.76 -12.98 4.18
N GLY A 159 -1.89 -13.69 3.47
CA GLY A 159 -2.26 -14.61 2.38
C GLY A 159 -3.18 -15.74 2.86
N SER A 160 -2.98 -16.26 4.08
CA SER A 160 -3.87 -17.25 4.67
C SER A 160 -5.27 -16.69 4.95
N LYS A 161 -5.36 -15.44 5.47
CA LYS A 161 -6.63 -14.74 5.67
C LYS A 161 -7.35 -14.52 4.33
N MET A 162 -6.61 -14.12 3.29
CA MET A 162 -7.12 -13.90 1.94
C MET A 162 -7.64 -15.20 1.28
N ALA A 163 -6.89 -16.30 1.43
CA ALA A 163 -7.33 -17.61 0.96
C ALA A 163 -8.58 -18.08 1.71
N TRP A 164 -8.62 -17.84 3.03
CA TRP A 164 -9.77 -18.17 3.87
C TRP A 164 -11.03 -17.42 3.43
N VAL A 165 -11.00 -16.08 3.30
CA VAL A 165 -12.18 -15.30 2.86
C VAL A 165 -12.64 -15.60 1.44
N THR A 166 -11.76 -16.16 0.62
CA THR A 166 -12.10 -16.59 -0.73
C THR A 166 -12.89 -17.91 -0.69
N ALA A 167 -12.53 -18.81 0.21
CA ALA A 167 -13.22 -20.09 0.41
C ALA A 167 -14.49 -19.95 1.27
N TYR A 168 -14.45 -19.07 2.27
CA TYR A 168 -15.50 -18.85 3.26
C TYR A 168 -15.79 -17.35 3.32
N PRO A 169 -16.70 -16.84 2.46
CA PRO A 169 -17.03 -15.42 2.44
C PRO A 169 -17.55 -15.00 3.83
N PRO A 170 -17.10 -13.84 4.35
CA PRO A 170 -17.54 -13.34 5.65
C PRO A 170 -19.03 -13.00 5.63
N ASP A 171 -19.65 -13.06 6.79
CA ASP A 171 -21.02 -12.56 6.96
C ASP A 171 -21.06 -11.05 6.67
N LEU A 172 -22.11 -10.61 5.97
CA LEU A 172 -22.33 -9.21 5.66
C LEU A 172 -22.75 -8.42 6.92
N GLY A 173 -23.25 -9.13 7.94
CA GLY A 173 -23.80 -8.54 9.15
C GLY A 173 -25.21 -8.00 8.96
N ASP A 174 -25.73 -7.35 10.00
CA ASP A 174 -27.04 -6.70 10.00
C ASP A 174 -26.89 -5.21 10.45
N PRO A 175 -27.21 -4.22 9.59
CA PRO A 175 -27.60 -4.37 8.19
C PRO A 175 -26.43 -4.90 7.33
N PRO A 176 -26.73 -5.52 6.18
CA PRO A 176 -25.70 -6.12 5.33
C PRO A 176 -24.77 -5.04 4.78
N PHE A 177 -23.48 -5.19 5.04
CA PHE A 177 -22.45 -4.33 4.47
C PHE A 177 -22.47 -4.42 2.94
N ALA A 178 -22.66 -3.27 2.28
CA ALA A 178 -22.60 -3.17 0.83
C ALA A 178 -21.57 -2.14 0.39
N VAL A 179 -20.90 -2.44 -0.73
CA VAL A 179 -19.99 -1.52 -1.40
C VAL A 179 -20.73 -0.74 -2.49
N GLN A 180 -20.26 0.46 -2.77
CA GLN A 180 -20.88 1.33 -3.76
C GLN A 180 -20.90 0.69 -5.17
N PHE A 181 -22.04 0.80 -5.86
CA PHE A 181 -22.25 0.38 -7.25
C PHE A 181 -22.17 -1.14 -7.51
N ASP A 182 -22.59 -1.99 -6.56
CA ASP A 182 -22.65 -3.45 -6.72
C ASP A 182 -21.32 -4.07 -7.20
N ARG A 183 -20.19 -3.42 -6.86
CA ARG A 183 -18.86 -3.95 -7.18
C ARG A 183 -18.61 -5.19 -6.32
N GLU A 184 -17.84 -6.14 -6.85
CA GLU A 184 -17.36 -7.24 -6.01
C GLU A 184 -16.55 -6.68 -4.84
N MET A 185 -16.81 -7.18 -3.64
CA MET A 185 -16.02 -6.80 -2.47
C MET A 185 -14.58 -7.26 -2.66
N THR A 186 -13.65 -6.33 -2.45
CA THR A 186 -12.25 -6.64 -2.54
C THR A 186 -11.85 -7.65 -1.47
N ALA A 187 -10.84 -8.46 -1.74
CA ALA A 187 -10.41 -9.45 -0.75
C ALA A 187 -9.87 -8.79 0.53
N ARG A 188 -9.30 -7.57 0.46
CA ARG A 188 -8.96 -6.75 1.63
C ARG A 188 -10.20 -6.33 2.42
N MET A 189 -11.27 -5.93 1.74
CA MET A 189 -12.56 -5.62 2.37
C MET A 189 -13.12 -6.84 3.10
N LYS A 190 -13.05 -8.03 2.49
CA LYS A 190 -13.50 -9.26 3.14
C LYS A 190 -12.68 -9.60 4.38
N VAL A 191 -11.37 -9.38 4.35
CA VAL A 191 -10.52 -9.54 5.54
C VAL A 191 -10.93 -8.55 6.63
N ALA A 192 -11.14 -7.28 6.29
CA ALA A 192 -11.62 -6.27 7.23
C ALA A 192 -12.98 -6.66 7.86
N MET A 193 -13.90 -7.24 7.07
CA MET A 193 -15.20 -7.73 7.56
C MET A 193 -15.12 -8.97 8.46
N MET A 194 -14.00 -9.69 8.46
CA MET A 194 -13.74 -10.75 9.44
C MET A 194 -13.11 -10.20 10.71
N GLU A 195 -12.18 -9.25 10.59
CA GLU A 195 -11.42 -8.71 11.73
C GLU A 195 -12.26 -7.80 12.62
N PHE A 196 -13.05 -6.97 11.96
CA PHE A 196 -14.18 -6.31 12.55
C PHE A 196 -15.34 -7.18 12.12
N SER A 197 -16.13 -7.79 13.01
CA SER A 197 -17.29 -8.62 12.67
C SER A 197 -18.63 -7.91 12.92
N ASP A 198 -18.60 -6.93 13.81
CA ASP A 198 -19.74 -6.19 14.34
C ASP A 198 -19.32 -4.73 14.62
N ALA A 199 -20.22 -3.92 15.16
CA ALA A 199 -19.88 -2.55 15.56
C ALA A 199 -19.01 -2.50 16.83
N GLU A 200 -19.13 -3.47 17.73
CA GLU A 200 -18.41 -3.51 19.02
C GLU A 200 -16.90 -3.70 18.82
N THR A 201 -16.51 -4.49 17.82
CA THR A 201 -15.13 -4.72 17.44
C THR A 201 -14.42 -3.48 16.88
N CYS A 202 -15.18 -2.44 16.48
CA CYS A 202 -14.68 -1.18 15.92
C CYS A 202 -14.54 -0.04 16.93
N VAL A 203 -15.08 -0.17 18.14
CA VAL A 203 -15.07 0.90 19.14
C VAL A 203 -13.99 0.72 20.19
N VAL A 204 -13.62 1.81 20.85
CA VAL A 204 -12.59 1.80 21.91
C VAL A 204 -13.01 0.82 23.01
N PRO A 205 -12.12 -0.11 23.44
CA PRO A 205 -12.44 -1.05 24.50
C PRO A 205 -12.97 -0.35 25.76
N ASN A 206 -14.06 -0.88 26.33
CA ASN A 206 -14.74 -0.35 27.51
C ASN A 206 -15.54 0.96 27.30
N SER A 207 -15.83 1.38 26.06
CA SER A 207 -16.78 2.48 25.78
C SER A 207 -18.25 2.14 26.10
N GLY A 208 -18.52 0.91 26.53
CA GLY A 208 -19.86 0.35 26.74
C GLY A 208 -20.47 -0.18 25.43
N PRO A 209 -21.69 -0.74 25.51
CA PRO A 209 -22.36 -1.34 24.35
C PRO A 209 -22.68 -0.30 23.28
N VAL A 210 -22.65 -0.74 22.02
CA VAL A 210 -23.09 0.02 20.85
C VAL A 210 -24.60 -0.09 20.77
N GLU A 211 -25.31 1.01 21.02
CA GLU A 211 -26.77 1.06 21.06
C GLU A 211 -27.28 2.25 20.21
N PRO A 212 -28.49 2.16 19.64
CA PRO A 212 -29.08 3.26 18.89
C PRO A 212 -29.12 4.57 19.70
N GLY A 213 -28.65 5.66 19.10
CA GLY A 213 -28.58 6.98 19.70
C GLY A 213 -27.44 7.18 20.71
N LYS A 214 -26.68 6.14 21.07
CA LYS A 214 -25.56 6.23 22.01
C LYS A 214 -24.24 6.39 21.27
N MET A 215 -23.57 7.52 21.53
CA MET A 215 -22.32 7.84 20.87
C MET A 215 -21.15 7.07 21.51
N VAL A 216 -20.45 6.30 20.68
CA VAL A 216 -19.29 5.50 21.06
C VAL A 216 -18.12 5.84 20.12
N PRO A 217 -16.92 6.12 20.65
CA PRO A 217 -15.77 6.48 19.82
C PRO A 217 -15.22 5.24 19.08
N ILE A 218 -14.92 5.41 17.79
CA ILE A 218 -14.20 4.40 17.00
C ILE A 218 -12.76 4.27 17.53
N ASP A 219 -12.27 3.03 17.60
CA ASP A 219 -10.87 2.72 17.88
C ASP A 219 -10.03 2.86 16.61
N TRP A 220 -9.71 4.12 16.27
CA TRP A 220 -8.93 4.45 15.08
C TRP A 220 -7.52 3.84 15.09
N ASP A 221 -6.96 3.54 16.26
CA ASP A 221 -5.63 2.93 16.41
C ASP A 221 -5.60 1.47 15.95
N ARG A 222 -6.76 0.79 15.92
CA ARG A 222 -6.89 -0.58 15.41
C ARG A 222 -7.14 -0.66 13.91
N ILE A 223 -7.44 0.47 13.27
CA ILE A 223 -7.77 0.54 11.85
C ILE A 223 -6.47 0.87 11.09
N ASP A 224 -6.09 0.03 10.13
CA ASP A 224 -4.82 0.15 9.39
C ASP A 224 -5.00 0.48 7.89
N SER A 225 -6.26 0.50 7.43
CA SER A 225 -6.61 0.50 6.01
C SER A 225 -7.92 1.21 5.73
N ASN A 226 -8.07 1.70 4.48
CA ASN A 226 -9.30 2.33 4.01
C ASN A 226 -10.49 1.37 4.05
N GLU A 227 -10.23 0.09 3.76
CA GLU A 227 -11.23 -0.98 3.81
C GLU A 227 -11.73 -1.20 5.25
N ALA A 228 -10.84 -1.35 6.22
CA ALA A 228 -11.20 -1.43 7.64
C ALA A 228 -11.97 -0.20 8.11
N ALA A 229 -11.52 1.00 7.75
CA ALA A 229 -12.20 2.24 8.08
C ALA A 229 -13.64 2.27 7.52
N LYS A 230 -13.85 1.84 6.27
CA LYS A 230 -15.20 1.77 5.67
C LYS A 230 -16.10 0.78 6.38
N VAL A 231 -15.60 -0.42 6.69
CA VAL A 231 -16.36 -1.44 7.43
C VAL A 231 -16.76 -0.92 8.80
N CYS A 232 -15.82 -0.33 9.54
CA CYS A 232 -16.09 0.19 10.86
C CYS A 232 -17.07 1.35 10.83
N LEU A 233 -16.80 2.37 10.01
CA LEU A 233 -17.72 3.50 9.82
C LEU A 233 -19.13 3.03 9.48
N PHE A 234 -19.27 2.08 8.54
CA PHE A 234 -20.57 1.55 8.16
C PHE A 234 -21.29 0.91 9.34
N ARG A 235 -20.63 0.00 10.07
CA ARG A 235 -21.28 -0.75 11.15
C ARG A 235 -21.59 0.10 12.36
N THR A 236 -20.68 0.96 12.78
CA THR A 236 -20.92 1.85 13.93
C THR A 236 -22.00 2.88 13.61
N LEU A 237 -22.05 3.40 12.37
CA LEU A 237 -23.09 4.34 11.97
C LEU A 237 -24.44 3.66 11.80
N ALA A 238 -24.48 2.49 11.18
CA ALA A 238 -25.69 1.70 11.02
C ALA A 238 -26.29 1.27 12.38
N ALA A 239 -25.44 0.91 13.34
CA ALA A 239 -25.87 0.59 14.70
C ALA A 239 -26.32 1.83 15.49
N PHE A 240 -25.78 3.01 15.17
CA PHE A 240 -26.13 4.25 15.85
C PHE A 240 -27.54 4.74 15.50
N GLY A 241 -28.00 4.60 14.25
CA GLY A 241 -29.39 4.90 13.91
C GLY A 241 -29.62 5.35 12.47
N GLU A 242 -30.64 6.19 12.30
CA GLU A 242 -31.15 6.66 11.00
C GLU A 242 -30.45 7.94 10.51
N LEU A 243 -30.72 8.33 9.26
CA LEU A 243 -30.19 9.53 8.60
C LEU A 243 -30.22 10.81 9.46
N PRO A 244 -31.29 11.15 10.23
CA PRO A 244 -31.31 12.36 11.04
C PRO A 244 -30.18 12.42 12.09
N MET A 245 -29.67 11.26 12.50
CA MET A 245 -28.60 11.14 13.49
C MET A 245 -27.20 11.08 12.86
N ALA A 246 -27.10 10.91 11.53
CA ALA A 246 -25.83 10.71 10.84
C ALA A 246 -24.85 11.87 10.99
N GLY A 247 -25.33 13.11 10.88
CA GLY A 247 -24.53 14.32 11.05
C GLY A 247 -23.95 14.41 12.45
N THR A 248 -24.80 14.30 13.48
CA THR A 248 -24.39 14.28 14.89
C THR A 248 -23.40 13.16 15.17
N TRP A 249 -23.59 11.99 14.57
CA TRP A 249 -22.65 10.88 14.72
C TRP A 249 -21.28 11.20 14.14
N LEU A 250 -21.23 11.71 12.90
CA LEU A 250 -20.00 12.09 12.21
C LEU A 250 -19.24 13.17 13.01
N GLU A 251 -19.95 14.18 13.50
CA GLU A 251 -19.38 15.21 14.37
C GLU A 251 -18.82 14.63 15.67
N GLY A 252 -19.54 13.67 16.25
CA GLY A 252 -19.10 12.91 17.42
C GLY A 252 -17.81 12.14 17.21
N GLN A 253 -17.57 11.64 16.00
CA GLN A 253 -16.31 10.98 15.64
C GLN A 253 -15.20 11.97 15.27
N GLY A 254 -15.47 13.29 15.25
CA GLY A 254 -14.51 14.35 14.93
C GLY A 254 -14.56 14.85 13.48
N PHE A 255 -15.46 14.35 12.63
CA PHE A 255 -15.66 14.89 11.29
C PHE A 255 -16.38 16.24 11.33
N ARG A 256 -16.04 17.13 10.41
CA ARG A 256 -16.78 18.37 10.16
C ARG A 256 -17.89 18.11 9.16
N VAL A 257 -19.13 18.25 9.59
CA VAL A 257 -20.32 18.24 8.73
C VAL A 257 -20.66 19.70 8.44
N ASN A 258 -20.74 20.07 7.16
CA ASN A 258 -20.98 21.46 6.79
C ASN A 258 -22.49 21.77 6.89
N GLU A 259 -22.87 22.77 7.69
CA GLU A 259 -24.24 23.28 7.81
C GLU A 259 -24.81 23.76 6.46
N SER A 260 -23.96 24.33 5.59
CA SER A 260 -24.36 24.77 4.25
C SER A 260 -24.20 23.69 3.18
N GLY A 261 -23.70 22.50 3.56
CA GLY A 261 -23.41 21.38 2.66
C GLY A 261 -24.46 20.29 2.72
N PHE A 262 -24.06 19.07 2.38
CA PHE A 262 -24.91 17.88 2.43
C PHE A 262 -24.87 17.29 3.84
N ASN A 263 -25.85 17.64 4.67
CA ASN A 263 -25.97 17.23 6.07
C ASN A 263 -27.27 16.48 6.33
N SER A 264 -27.51 16.04 7.57
CA SER A 264 -28.71 15.28 7.93
C SER A 264 -30.02 16.07 7.75
N GLU A 265 -30.01 17.40 7.90
CA GLU A 265 -31.19 18.25 7.72
C GLU A 265 -31.45 18.58 6.24
N ASN A 266 -30.38 18.66 5.44
CA ASN A 266 -30.40 18.93 4.01
C ASN A 266 -29.53 17.90 3.25
N PRO A 267 -29.97 16.63 3.16
CA PRO A 267 -29.19 15.60 2.51
C PRO A 267 -29.16 15.81 0.99
N TYR A 268 -28.09 15.36 0.35
CA TYR A 268 -28.04 15.36 -1.11
C TYR A 268 -28.96 14.28 -1.69
N PHE A 269 -29.98 14.70 -2.42
CA PHE A 269 -30.87 13.80 -3.15
C PHE A 269 -30.22 13.34 -4.45
N ARG A 270 -29.91 12.06 -4.55
CA ARG A 270 -29.42 11.44 -5.78
C ARG A 270 -30.58 11.09 -6.71
N ARG A 271 -30.27 10.93 -8.00
CA ARG A 271 -31.26 10.55 -9.03
C ARG A 271 -31.88 9.17 -8.81
N ASP A 272 -31.18 8.29 -8.10
CA ASP A 272 -31.65 6.96 -7.71
C ASP A 272 -32.57 6.98 -6.48
N GLY A 273 -32.87 8.17 -5.93
CA GLY A 273 -33.70 8.35 -4.74
C GLY A 273 -32.95 8.20 -3.41
N THR A 274 -31.65 7.87 -3.44
CA THR A 274 -30.85 7.75 -2.22
C THR A 274 -30.47 9.11 -1.65
N LEU A 275 -30.25 9.14 -0.33
CA LEU A 275 -29.91 10.34 0.42
C LEU A 275 -28.46 10.28 0.87
N ARG A 276 -27.71 11.37 0.70
CA ARG A 276 -26.27 11.41 1.04
C ARG A 276 -25.95 12.51 2.05
N VAL A 277 -25.11 12.13 3.03
CA VAL A 277 -24.55 13.03 4.06
C VAL A 277 -23.04 12.94 4.02
N ASP A 278 -22.39 14.11 4.03
CA ASP A 278 -20.95 14.26 3.90
C ASP A 278 -20.32 14.78 5.19
N GLY A 279 -19.23 14.13 5.62
CA GLY A 279 -18.35 14.58 6.68
C GLY A 279 -16.93 14.77 6.15
N THR A 280 -16.19 15.72 6.70
CA THR A 280 -14.80 15.98 6.30
C THR A 280 -13.86 15.97 7.49
N TRP A 281 -12.74 15.27 7.37
CA TRP A 281 -11.69 15.19 8.36
C TRP A 281 -10.48 16.00 7.89
N SER A 282 -9.95 16.86 8.74
CA SER A 282 -8.80 17.70 8.40
C SER A 282 -7.51 17.04 8.88
N VAL A 283 -6.72 16.50 7.94
CA VAL A 283 -5.43 15.86 8.28
C VAL A 283 -4.47 16.87 8.89
N ARG A 284 -4.53 18.14 8.46
CA ARG A 284 -3.66 19.21 8.96
C ARG A 284 -3.92 19.54 10.43
N GLU A 285 -5.16 19.41 10.89
CA GLU A 285 -5.56 19.85 12.22
C GLU A 285 -5.65 18.70 13.22
N GLN A 286 -6.13 17.54 12.77
CA GLN A 286 -6.42 16.38 13.63
C GLN A 286 -5.45 15.21 13.42
N GLY A 287 -4.57 15.30 12.41
CA GLY A 287 -3.71 14.18 12.02
C GLY A 287 -4.42 13.19 11.10
N LEU A 288 -3.79 12.05 10.83
CA LEU A 288 -4.41 11.01 10.02
C LEU A 288 -5.58 10.36 10.78
N LEU A 289 -6.67 10.10 10.06
CA LEU A 289 -7.84 9.43 10.64
C LEU A 289 -7.47 8.07 11.24
N TYR A 290 -6.52 7.38 10.62
CA TYR A 290 -5.91 6.16 11.10
C TYR A 290 -4.49 6.08 10.58
N GLU A 291 -3.57 5.44 11.30
CA GLU A 291 -2.18 5.28 10.84
C GLU A 291 -2.09 4.10 9.88
N PRO A 292 -1.86 4.31 8.57
CA PRO A 292 -1.71 3.17 7.69
C PRO A 292 -0.44 2.38 8.04
N ASP A 293 -0.55 1.06 8.00
CA ASP A 293 0.50 0.13 8.39
C ASP A 293 1.77 0.23 7.52
N THR A 294 1.62 0.71 6.29
CA THR A 294 2.75 0.84 5.37
C THR A 294 3.22 2.28 5.24
N LEU A 295 4.54 2.45 5.27
CA LEU A 295 5.14 3.78 5.19
C LEU A 295 4.97 4.46 3.83
N PHE A 296 4.70 3.69 2.77
CA PHE A 296 4.27 4.24 1.49
C PHE A 296 2.93 4.94 1.65
N PHE A 297 1.95 4.29 2.29
CA PHE A 297 0.69 4.93 2.60
C PHE A 297 0.85 6.06 3.60
N ARG A 298 1.76 5.99 4.59
CA ARG A 298 2.07 7.15 5.46
C ARG A 298 2.67 8.32 4.68
N ALA A 299 3.52 8.07 3.69
CA ALA A 299 4.09 9.10 2.83
C ALA A 299 3.02 9.71 1.90
N MET A 300 2.14 8.90 1.33
CA MET A 300 0.97 9.39 0.58
C MET A 300 -0.03 10.13 1.47
N ALA A 301 -0.15 9.71 2.73
CA ALA A 301 -0.98 10.37 3.71
C ALA A 301 -0.40 11.76 4.09
N SER A 302 0.92 11.94 3.99
CA SER A 302 1.56 13.26 4.19
C SER A 302 1.24 14.30 3.11
N ILE A 303 0.78 13.88 1.93
CA ILE A 303 0.27 14.78 0.88
C ILE A 303 -1.26 14.91 0.91
N THR A 304 -1.93 14.14 1.78
CA THR A 304 -3.38 14.19 1.94
C THR A 304 -3.74 15.36 2.87
N LEU A 305 -4.59 16.26 2.38
CA LEU A 305 -5.04 17.43 3.14
C LEU A 305 -6.25 17.13 4.01
N GLY A 306 -7.09 16.20 3.57
CA GLY A 306 -8.28 15.79 4.29
C GLY A 306 -8.84 14.45 3.79
N THR A 307 -9.74 13.91 4.59
CA THR A 307 -10.49 12.69 4.27
C THR A 307 -11.97 13.02 4.29
N GLY A 308 -12.66 12.85 3.16
CA GLY A 308 -14.11 12.93 3.07
C GLY A 308 -14.74 11.57 3.39
N VAL A 309 -15.75 11.57 4.24
CA VAL A 309 -16.69 10.46 4.42
C VAL A 309 -17.98 10.83 3.70
N HIS A 310 -18.48 9.91 2.87
CA HIS A 310 -19.79 10.03 2.26
C HIS A 310 -20.62 8.82 2.64
N THR A 311 -21.70 9.08 3.37
CA THR A 311 -22.67 8.08 3.80
C THR A 311 -23.85 8.15 2.85
N THR A 312 -24.37 7.00 2.42
CA THR A 312 -25.54 6.96 1.53
C THR A 312 -26.61 6.08 2.13
N TRP A 313 -27.82 6.60 2.15
CA TRP A 313 -28.99 6.09 2.85
C TRP A 313 -30.13 5.83 1.88
N SER A 314 -31.04 4.94 2.28
CA SER A 314 -32.30 4.71 1.58
C SER A 314 -33.14 5.99 1.47
N ALA A 315 -34.10 6.00 0.55
CA ALA A 315 -34.97 7.15 0.30
C ALA A 315 -35.81 7.56 1.52
N ASP A 316 -36.11 6.62 2.41
CA ASP A 316 -36.80 6.85 3.68
C ASP A 316 -35.85 7.25 4.83
N GLY A 317 -34.54 7.27 4.59
CA GLY A 317 -33.51 7.62 5.57
C GLY A 317 -33.27 6.58 6.65
N ARG A 318 -33.92 5.40 6.59
CA ARG A 318 -33.86 4.41 7.68
C ARG A 318 -32.68 3.47 7.60
N ASN A 319 -32.24 3.14 6.38
CA ASN A 319 -31.21 2.14 6.16
C ASN A 319 -29.95 2.78 5.57
N LEU A 320 -28.81 2.54 6.20
CA LEU A 320 -27.50 2.86 5.62
C LEU A 320 -27.20 1.85 4.52
N LEU A 321 -26.95 2.33 3.30
CA LEU A 321 -26.70 1.49 2.13
C LEU A 321 -25.21 1.26 1.89
N TRP A 322 -24.38 2.30 1.97
CA TRP A 322 -22.93 2.18 1.90
C TRP A 322 -22.22 3.40 2.46
N VAL A 323 -20.94 3.22 2.78
CA VAL A 323 -20.01 4.30 3.16
C VAL A 323 -18.85 4.33 2.17
N SER A 324 -18.47 5.53 1.75
CA SER A 324 -17.28 5.75 0.93
C SER A 324 -16.34 6.75 1.59
N LEU A 325 -15.05 6.50 1.40
CA LEU A 325 -13.97 7.39 1.82
C LEU A 325 -13.34 7.99 0.56
N SER A 326 -13.10 9.29 0.59
CA SER A 326 -12.34 10.01 -0.42
C SER A 326 -11.17 10.73 0.26
N SER A 327 -10.02 10.73 -0.38
CA SER A 327 -8.87 11.53 0.06
C SER A 327 -8.77 12.76 -0.83
N THR A 328 -8.60 13.93 -0.23
CA THR A 328 -8.29 15.15 -0.97
C THR A 328 -6.77 15.38 -0.97
N THR A 329 -6.17 15.36 -2.15
CA THR A 329 -4.76 15.69 -2.40
C THR A 329 -4.66 16.98 -3.21
N PHE A 330 -3.51 17.64 -3.19
CA PHE A 330 -3.19 18.73 -4.12
C PHE A 330 -3.15 18.25 -5.58
#